data_AF-A0A4P1RT08-F1
#
_entry.id   AF-A0A4P1RT08-F1
#
_cell.length_a   1.000
_cell.length_b   1.000
_cell.length_c   1.000
_cell.angle_alpha   90.00
_cell.angle_beta   90.00
_cell.angle_gamma   90.00
#
_symmetry.space_group_name_H-M   'P 1'
#
loop_
_entity.id
_entity.type
_entity.pdbx_description
1 polymer ?
#
loop_
_entity_poly.entity_id
_entity_poly.type
_entity_poly.pdbx_seq_one_letter_code
_entity_poly.pdbx_strand_id
1 'polypeptide(L)'
;MRLWKRAAGAVKDKYSIWVARLAPRGPCRNPDLETVIIKATSHDEQCMDYKNVQRVFRWLRTSPLYLKPILYTISKRMEKTHSWVVALKGLMLIHGVFCFDLPIVQRMGRLPFDFSCFSDGHMSPEKGWGFNAFVRAYFAYLDHKSIFICAKAKKLSRNGYDNGTKETLMEELQNLEKLQGLIDMLIQIKPWNQHMKVVLILEAMDCIMDEVIELYDTFCTEIDRLLVKIYDVGGKVEASIGLSIVEKAELQGDKLSLYFDFCRDIGVLNASECPKILRIPEKDINELRKIINGVPEKKILEGTKNDVKANMEKGISENNESDKGLRTVITEKWEVFDDDIVIDVKENPSNGESCDNVTTTNPFLESCSLVPYIVLPDLICL
;
A
#
# COMPACT_ATOMS: atom_id res chain seq x y z
N MET A 1 4.13 -1.85 41.58
CA MET A 1 2.82 -1.85 40.86
C MET A 1 2.86 -2.45 39.44
N ARG A 2 3.92 -2.26 38.62
CA ARG A 2 3.99 -2.85 37.26
C ARG A 2 3.91 -4.39 37.23
N LEU A 3 4.61 -5.09 38.13
CA LEU A 3 4.60 -6.56 38.19
C LEU A 3 3.21 -7.14 38.47
N TRP A 4 2.42 -6.51 39.32
CA TRP A 4 1.04 -6.91 39.61
C TRP A 4 0.12 -6.76 38.39
N LYS A 5 0.26 -5.68 37.61
CA LYS A 5 -0.46 -5.50 36.34
C LYS A 5 -0.10 -6.58 35.33
N ARG A 6 1.20 -6.88 35.17
CA ARG A 6 1.68 -7.94 34.28
C ARG A 6 1.19 -9.33 34.72
N ALA A 7 1.23 -9.63 36.02
CA ALA A 7 0.71 -10.88 36.56
C ALA A 7 -0.81 -11.02 36.37
N ALA A 8 -1.58 -9.97 36.64
CA ALA A 8 -3.02 -9.95 36.41
C ALA A 8 -3.36 -10.12 34.92
N GLY A 9 -2.62 -9.46 34.03
CA GLY A 9 -2.73 -9.63 32.58
C GLY A 9 -2.44 -11.07 32.14
N ALA A 10 -1.37 -11.69 32.66
CA ALA A 10 -1.03 -13.08 32.38
C ALA A 10 -2.09 -14.07 32.88
N VAL A 11 -2.69 -13.82 34.06
CA VAL A 11 -3.80 -14.63 34.58
C VAL A 11 -5.03 -14.48 33.68
N LYS A 12 -5.35 -13.26 33.24
CA LYS A 12 -6.47 -12.99 32.33
C LYS A 12 -6.28 -13.67 30.97
N ASP A 13 -5.06 -13.67 30.43
CA ASP A 13 -4.75 -14.37 29.20
C ASP A 13 -4.85 -15.89 29.37
N LYS A 14 -4.34 -16.47 30.47
CA LYS A 14 -4.50 -17.89 30.79
C LYS A 14 -5.97 -18.29 30.94
N TYR A 15 -6.78 -17.49 31.63
CA TYR A 15 -8.21 -17.71 31.77
C TYR A 15 -8.91 -17.66 30.41
N SER A 16 -8.57 -16.68 29.57
CA SER A 16 -9.13 -16.55 28.22
C SER A 16 -8.81 -17.78 27.35
N ILE A 17 -7.57 -18.30 27.44
CA ILE A 17 -7.16 -19.54 26.75
C ILE A 17 -7.95 -20.74 27.26
N TRP A 18 -8.14 -20.84 28.58
CA TRP A 18 -8.90 -21.93 29.18
C TRP A 18 -10.37 -21.91 28.72
N VAL A 19 -11.00 -20.73 28.70
CA VAL A 19 -12.35 -20.53 28.16
C VAL A 19 -12.41 -20.86 26.66
N ALA A 20 -11.41 -20.47 25.88
CA ALA A 20 -11.34 -20.78 24.45
C ALA A 20 -11.31 -22.29 24.18
N ARG A 21 -10.59 -23.06 25.01
CA ARG A 21 -10.50 -24.52 24.90
C ARG A 21 -11.76 -25.26 25.29
N LEU A 22 -12.54 -24.72 26.23
CA LEU A 22 -13.75 -25.37 26.75
C LEU A 22 -15.03 -24.96 26.04
N ALA A 23 -15.00 -23.88 25.27
CA ALA A 23 -16.19 -23.41 24.59
C ALA A 23 -16.61 -24.34 23.43
N PRO A 24 -17.93 -24.46 23.16
CA PRO A 24 -18.43 -25.27 22.04
C PRO A 24 -17.82 -24.83 20.70
N ARG A 25 -17.47 -25.81 19.86
CA ARG A 25 -17.00 -25.57 18.49
C ARG A 25 -18.18 -25.07 17.64
N GLY A 26 -17.88 -24.10 16.77
CA GLY A 26 -18.87 -23.53 15.84
C GLY A 26 -18.22 -23.24 14.49
N PRO A 27 -19.00 -22.88 13.45
CA PRO A 27 -18.51 -22.70 12.08
C PRO A 27 -17.35 -21.70 11.96
N CYS A 28 -17.36 -20.64 12.78
CA CYS A 28 -16.31 -19.63 12.82
C CYS A 28 -15.37 -19.76 14.04
N ARG A 29 -15.52 -20.82 14.85
CA ARG A 29 -14.82 -20.93 16.14
C ARG A 29 -13.85 -22.10 16.16
N ASN A 30 -12.56 -21.76 16.06
CA ASN A 30 -11.45 -22.69 16.18
C ASN A 30 -10.65 -22.38 17.47
N PRO A 31 -10.58 -23.29 18.45
CA PRO A 31 -9.94 -23.04 19.74
C PRO A 31 -8.41 -22.86 19.63
N ASP A 32 -7.78 -23.50 18.64
CA ASP A 32 -6.34 -23.33 18.39
C ASP A 32 -6.05 -21.94 17.84
N LEU A 33 -6.90 -21.47 16.93
CA LEU A 33 -6.85 -20.11 16.40
C LEU A 33 -7.09 -19.07 17.51
N GLU A 34 -8.13 -19.27 18.34
CA GLU A 34 -8.45 -18.40 19.47
C GLU A 34 -7.27 -18.32 20.46
N THR A 35 -6.63 -19.45 20.75
CA THR A 35 -5.44 -19.49 21.61
C THR A 35 -4.26 -18.69 21.03
N VAL A 36 -3.99 -18.83 19.73
CA VAL A 36 -2.88 -18.13 19.07
C VAL A 36 -3.14 -16.62 19.02
N ILE A 37 -4.37 -16.19 18.71
CA ILE A 37 -4.73 -14.77 18.70
C ILE A 37 -4.63 -14.17 20.12
N ILE A 38 -5.08 -14.89 21.15
CA ILE A 38 -4.94 -14.44 22.55
C ILE A 38 -3.45 -14.25 22.92
N LYS A 39 -2.56 -15.15 22.49
CA LYS A 39 -1.12 -15.02 22.74
C LYS A 39 -0.50 -13.85 21.97
N ALA A 40 -0.82 -13.74 20.67
CA ALA A 40 -0.38 -12.64 19.81
C ALA A 40 -0.75 -11.26 20.39
N THR A 41 -1.90 -11.16 21.04
CA THR A 41 -2.45 -9.93 21.60
C THR A 41 -2.47 -9.94 23.13
N SER A 42 -1.51 -10.63 23.76
CA SER A 42 -1.38 -10.72 25.22
C SER A 42 -1.14 -9.35 25.88
N HIS A 43 -1.36 -9.26 27.20
CA HIS A 43 -1.15 -8.04 28.00
C HIS A 43 0.33 -7.71 28.24
N ASP A 44 1.25 -8.38 27.56
CA ASP A 44 2.67 -8.10 27.71
C ASP A 44 3.08 -6.79 27.01
N GLU A 45 3.63 -5.85 27.78
CA GLU A 45 4.03 -4.53 27.29
C GLU A 45 5.38 -4.56 26.53
N GLN A 46 6.13 -5.67 26.58
CA GLN A 46 7.49 -5.72 26.02
C GLN A 46 7.52 -5.64 24.51
N CYS A 47 6.80 -6.50 23.81
CA CYS A 47 6.80 -6.54 22.35
C CYS A 47 5.57 -7.29 21.83
N MET A 48 5.37 -7.23 20.52
CA MET A 48 4.45 -8.08 19.81
C MET A 48 4.99 -9.52 19.77
N ASP A 49 4.12 -10.53 19.96
CA ASP A 49 4.51 -11.93 19.87
C ASP A 49 4.52 -12.38 18.40
N TYR A 50 5.61 -12.04 17.70
CA TYR A 50 5.79 -12.31 16.28
C TYR A 50 5.66 -13.79 15.92
N LYS A 51 6.01 -14.71 16.83
CA LYS A 51 5.85 -16.15 16.61
C LYS A 51 4.39 -16.53 16.44
N ASN A 52 3.50 -16.01 17.29
CA ASN A 52 2.08 -16.26 17.17
C ASN A 52 1.43 -15.46 16.04
N VAL A 53 1.89 -14.24 15.75
CA VAL A 53 1.39 -13.48 14.59
C VAL A 53 1.75 -14.14 13.27
N GLN A 54 2.99 -14.62 13.09
CA GLN A 54 3.39 -15.41 11.94
C GLN A 54 2.52 -16.66 11.76
N ARG A 55 2.08 -17.29 12.86
CA ARG A 55 1.16 -18.43 12.81
C ARG A 55 -0.24 -18.03 12.34
N VAL A 56 -0.77 -16.88 12.77
CA VAL A 56 -2.05 -16.34 12.25
C VAL A 56 -1.95 -16.11 10.75
N PHE A 57 -0.90 -15.43 10.30
CA PHE A 57 -0.69 -15.13 8.89
C PHE A 57 -0.42 -16.37 8.04
N ARG A 58 0.23 -17.40 8.59
CA ARG A 58 0.38 -18.69 7.92
C ARG A 58 -0.96 -19.33 7.60
N TRP A 59 -1.91 -19.32 8.54
CA TRP A 59 -3.25 -19.84 8.29
C TRP A 59 -4.00 -19.05 7.22
N LEU A 60 -3.92 -17.72 7.27
CA LEU A 60 -4.52 -16.86 6.24
C LEU A 60 -3.96 -17.16 4.84
N ARG A 61 -2.64 -17.37 4.71
CA ARG A 61 -1.99 -17.78 3.46
C ARG A 61 -2.38 -19.20 3.01
N THR A 62 -2.64 -20.11 3.95
CA THR A 62 -3.01 -21.50 3.64
C THR A 62 -4.41 -21.59 3.03
N SER A 63 -5.36 -20.80 3.54
CA SER A 63 -6.71 -20.77 2.97
C SER A 63 -7.48 -19.49 3.33
N PRO A 64 -8.20 -18.88 2.37
CA PRO A 64 -9.05 -17.72 2.64
C PRO A 64 -10.22 -18.05 3.60
N LEU A 65 -10.52 -19.33 3.81
CA LEU A 65 -11.56 -19.78 4.76
C LEU A 65 -11.22 -19.42 6.21
N TYR A 66 -9.94 -19.21 6.54
CA TYR A 66 -9.52 -18.80 7.88
C TYR A 66 -9.81 -17.32 8.17
N LEU A 67 -10.08 -16.49 7.16
CA LEU A 67 -10.31 -15.06 7.35
C LEU A 67 -11.50 -14.79 8.29
N LYS A 68 -12.67 -15.37 8.03
CA LYS A 68 -13.87 -15.15 8.86
C LYS A 68 -13.65 -15.57 10.34
N PRO A 69 -13.11 -16.77 10.64
CA PRO A 69 -12.72 -17.14 12.00
C PRO A 69 -11.69 -16.19 12.64
N ILE A 70 -10.68 -15.74 11.90
CA ILE A 70 -9.65 -14.80 12.40
C ILE A 70 -10.32 -13.49 12.81
N LEU A 71 -11.10 -12.89 11.92
CA LEU A 71 -11.77 -11.61 12.15
C LEU A 71 -12.75 -11.67 13.31
N TYR A 72 -13.57 -12.73 13.37
CA TYR A 72 -14.49 -12.97 14.48
C TYR A 72 -13.75 -13.04 15.83
N THR A 73 -12.62 -13.73 15.85
CA THR A 73 -11.83 -13.91 17.07
C THR A 73 -11.15 -12.61 17.51
N ILE A 74 -10.57 -11.85 16.56
CA ILE A 74 -9.98 -10.54 16.82
C ILE A 74 -11.05 -9.58 17.36
N SER A 75 -12.17 -9.46 16.64
CA SER A 75 -13.32 -8.62 17.01
C SER A 75 -13.78 -8.88 18.45
N LYS A 76 -14.10 -10.14 18.77
CA LYS A 76 -14.55 -10.54 20.10
C LYS A 76 -13.54 -10.22 21.22
N ARG A 77 -12.24 -10.25 20.91
CA ARG A 77 -11.20 -9.89 21.87
C ARG A 77 -11.10 -8.38 22.04
N MET A 78 -11.19 -7.62 20.95
CA MET A 78 -11.14 -6.17 20.95
C MET A 78 -12.35 -5.54 21.63
N GLU A 79 -13.56 -6.07 21.43
CA GLU A 79 -14.78 -5.60 22.11
C GLU A 79 -14.70 -5.69 23.64
N LYS A 80 -13.91 -6.64 24.17
CA LYS A 80 -13.79 -6.90 25.62
C LYS A 80 -12.56 -6.28 26.25
N THR A 81 -11.69 -5.65 25.46
CA THR A 81 -10.43 -5.13 26.00
C THR A 81 -10.60 -3.71 26.52
N HIS A 82 -10.07 -3.49 27.74
CA HIS A 82 -9.86 -2.17 28.33
C HIS A 82 -8.38 -1.92 28.56
N SER A 83 -7.50 -2.64 27.85
CA SER A 83 -6.05 -2.49 27.92
C SER A 83 -5.52 -1.95 26.60
N TRP A 84 -4.81 -0.83 26.65
CA TRP A 84 -4.19 -0.20 25.49
C TRP A 84 -3.19 -1.14 24.80
N VAL A 85 -2.50 -1.99 25.57
CA VAL A 85 -1.53 -2.98 25.08
C VAL A 85 -2.22 -3.98 24.15
N VAL A 86 -3.32 -4.57 24.63
CA VAL A 86 -4.10 -5.56 23.88
C VAL A 86 -4.78 -4.90 22.68
N ALA A 87 -5.31 -3.68 22.87
CA ALA A 87 -5.92 -2.91 21.79
C ALA A 87 -4.92 -2.60 20.68
N LEU A 88 -3.73 -2.11 21.03
CA LEU A 88 -2.67 -1.78 20.08
C LEU A 88 -2.16 -3.02 19.34
N LYS A 89 -1.90 -4.13 20.04
CA LYS A 89 -1.53 -5.40 19.39
C LYS A 89 -2.62 -5.92 18.46
N GLY A 90 -3.89 -5.71 18.82
CA GLY A 90 -5.02 -6.03 17.97
C GLY A 90 -5.07 -5.18 16.69
N LEU A 91 -4.80 -3.88 16.81
CA LEU A 91 -4.67 -2.96 15.67
C LEU A 91 -3.50 -3.35 14.76
N MET A 92 -2.31 -3.64 15.31
CA MET A 92 -1.17 -4.11 14.53
C MET A 92 -1.47 -5.45 13.82
N LEU A 93 -2.15 -6.38 14.50
CA LEU A 93 -2.52 -7.66 13.92
C LEU A 93 -3.51 -7.50 12.75
N ILE A 94 -4.56 -6.68 12.92
CA ILE A 94 -5.53 -6.45 11.86
C ILE A 94 -4.94 -5.60 10.73
N HIS A 95 -4.04 -4.66 11.02
CA HIS A 95 -3.29 -3.93 10.00
C HIS A 95 -2.56 -4.92 9.09
N GLY A 96 -1.78 -5.84 9.67
CA GLY A 96 -1.09 -6.86 8.88
C GLY A 96 -2.04 -7.79 8.11
N VAL A 97 -3.27 -8.06 8.61
CA VAL A 97 -4.30 -8.78 7.83
C VAL A 97 -4.74 -7.97 6.61
N PHE A 98 -4.91 -6.65 6.74
CA PHE A 98 -5.32 -5.76 5.66
C PHE A 98 -4.25 -5.52 4.60
N CYS A 99 -2.98 -5.64 4.96
CA CYS A 99 -1.87 -5.59 4.01
C CYS A 99 -1.74 -6.87 3.15
N PHE A 100 -2.58 -7.89 3.37
CA PHE A 100 -2.64 -9.02 2.43
C PHE A 100 -3.39 -8.64 1.16
N ASP A 101 -2.78 -8.92 0.01
CA ASP A 101 -3.38 -8.85 -1.32
C ASP A 101 -4.38 -9.98 -1.60
N LEU A 102 -5.37 -10.12 -0.70
CA LEU A 102 -6.47 -11.05 -0.84
C LEU A 102 -7.74 -10.26 -1.19
N PRO A 103 -8.40 -10.53 -2.34
CA PRO A 103 -9.61 -9.81 -2.75
C PRO A 103 -10.73 -9.84 -1.70
N ILE A 104 -10.82 -10.92 -0.92
CA ILE A 104 -11.80 -11.07 0.16
C ILE A 104 -11.53 -10.12 1.34
N VAL A 105 -10.26 -9.81 1.63
CA VAL A 105 -9.86 -8.85 2.67
C VAL A 105 -10.19 -7.44 2.21
N GLN A 106 -9.83 -7.10 0.97
CA GLN A 106 -10.10 -5.78 0.38
C GLN A 106 -11.61 -5.46 0.33
N ARG A 107 -12.48 -6.47 0.22
CA ARG A 107 -13.94 -6.30 0.20
C ARG A 107 -14.60 -6.19 1.58
N MET A 108 -13.85 -6.30 2.68
CA MET A 108 -14.41 -6.32 4.03
C MET A 108 -15.11 -5.02 4.43
N GLY A 109 -14.61 -3.87 3.97
CA GLY A 109 -15.12 -2.57 4.41
C GLY A 109 -14.56 -2.20 5.79
N ARG A 110 -15.40 -1.69 6.69
CA ARG A 110 -15.01 -1.24 8.04
C ARG A 110 -14.31 -2.35 8.86
N LEU A 111 -13.53 -1.96 9.85
CA LEU A 111 -12.95 -2.92 10.81
C LEU A 111 -14.04 -3.70 11.55
N PRO A 112 -13.75 -4.94 12.00
CA PRO A 112 -14.75 -5.78 12.66
C PRO A 112 -14.96 -5.42 14.14
N PHE A 113 -14.44 -4.28 14.61
CA PHE A 113 -14.59 -3.75 15.97
C PHE A 113 -14.46 -2.22 15.93
N ASP A 114 -14.85 -1.53 17.00
CA ASP A 114 -14.81 -0.06 17.10
C ASP A 114 -13.96 0.42 18.28
N PHE A 115 -12.94 1.24 17.99
CA PHE A 115 -12.10 1.90 19.00
C PHE A 115 -12.18 3.44 18.94
N SER A 116 -13.16 4.02 18.24
CA SER A 116 -13.39 5.47 18.19
C SER A 116 -13.47 6.12 19.58
N CYS A 117 -14.13 5.44 20.52
CA CYS A 117 -14.29 5.86 21.91
C CYS A 117 -13.38 5.12 22.90
N PHE A 118 -12.33 4.44 22.44
CA PHE A 118 -11.49 3.57 23.28
C PHE A 118 -10.90 4.30 24.49
N SER A 119 -10.94 3.70 25.67
CA SER A 119 -10.25 4.19 26.87
C SER A 119 -9.69 3.03 27.67
N ASP A 120 -8.40 3.13 28.02
CA ASP A 120 -7.78 2.20 28.94
C ASP A 120 -8.43 2.30 30.33
N GLY A 121 -8.87 1.15 30.86
CA GLY A 121 -9.55 1.03 32.15
C GLY A 121 -8.60 0.72 33.32
N HIS A 122 -7.29 0.67 33.08
CA HIS A 122 -6.27 0.28 34.05
C HIS A 122 -5.24 1.38 34.33
N MET A 123 -5.28 2.47 33.57
CA MET A 123 -4.45 3.67 33.72
C MET A 123 -5.27 4.84 34.26
N SER A 124 -4.62 5.74 35.02
CA SER A 124 -5.23 7.01 35.37
C SER A 124 -5.40 7.87 34.10
N PRO A 125 -6.45 8.72 34.00
CA PRO A 125 -6.68 9.55 32.82
C PRO A 125 -5.46 10.38 32.40
N GLU A 126 -4.75 10.97 33.37
CA GLU A 126 -3.54 11.78 33.14
C GLU A 126 -2.40 11.00 32.46
N LYS A 127 -2.25 9.70 32.78
CA LYS A 127 -1.17 8.85 32.24
C LYS A 127 -1.61 8.09 31.00
N GLY A 128 -2.90 7.78 30.89
CA GLY A 128 -3.47 6.97 29.82
C GLY A 128 -3.91 7.76 28.59
N TRP A 129 -4.14 9.08 28.72
CA TRP A 129 -4.69 9.89 27.63
C TRP A 129 -3.88 9.80 26.33
N GLY A 130 -2.55 9.83 26.41
CA GLY A 130 -1.68 9.68 25.24
C GLY A 130 -1.82 8.32 24.55
N PHE A 131 -1.87 7.22 25.32
CA PHE A 131 -2.09 5.87 24.78
C PHE A 131 -3.49 5.73 24.18
N ASN A 132 -4.51 6.29 24.82
CA ASN A 132 -5.88 6.28 24.31
C ASN A 132 -5.97 7.04 22.98
N ALA A 133 -5.36 8.22 22.90
CA ALA A 133 -5.32 9.02 21.67
C ALA A 133 -4.58 8.28 20.54
N PHE A 134 -3.46 7.64 20.85
CA PHE A 134 -2.70 6.83 19.88
C PHE A 134 -3.53 5.68 19.31
N VAL A 135 -4.18 4.89 20.18
CA VAL A 135 -5.05 3.78 19.77
C VAL A 135 -6.22 4.27 18.91
N ARG A 136 -6.88 5.36 19.31
CA ARG A 136 -8.00 5.95 18.55
C ARG A 136 -7.57 6.45 17.17
N ALA A 137 -6.42 7.13 17.10
CA ALA A 137 -5.91 7.66 15.83
C ALA A 137 -5.52 6.53 14.87
N TYR A 138 -4.84 5.49 15.38
CA TYR A 138 -4.48 4.33 14.56
C TYR A 138 -5.71 3.53 14.09
N PHE A 139 -6.70 3.36 14.97
CA PHE A 139 -7.99 2.78 14.57
C PHE A 139 -8.69 3.60 13.49
N ALA A 140 -8.82 4.92 13.68
CA ALA A 140 -9.49 5.80 12.73
C ALA A 140 -8.82 5.73 11.35
N TYR A 141 -7.49 5.75 11.30
CA TYR A 141 -6.75 5.57 10.06
C TYR A 141 -7.09 4.24 9.37
N LEU A 142 -6.97 3.11 10.07
CA LEU A 142 -7.22 1.79 9.49
C LEU A 142 -8.67 1.65 8.99
N ASP A 143 -9.63 2.23 9.71
CA ASP A 143 -11.05 2.16 9.36
C ASP A 143 -11.36 2.98 8.12
N HIS A 144 -10.75 4.15 7.99
CA HIS A 144 -10.86 4.95 6.78
C HIS A 144 -10.16 4.30 5.59
N LYS A 145 -8.96 3.72 5.78
CA LYS A 145 -8.22 2.97 4.75
C LYS A 145 -9.07 1.81 4.22
N SER A 146 -9.69 1.05 5.11
CA SER A 146 -10.43 -0.16 4.74
C SER A 146 -11.70 0.14 3.95
N ILE A 147 -12.39 1.24 4.25
CA ILE A 147 -13.52 1.74 3.43
C ILE A 147 -13.04 2.16 2.05
N PHE A 148 -11.92 2.89 1.97
CA PHE A 148 -11.35 3.37 0.72
C PHE A 148 -10.98 2.20 -0.20
N ILE A 149 -10.28 1.20 0.32
CA ILE A 149 -9.93 -0.03 -0.41
C ILE A 149 -11.19 -0.79 -0.85
N CYS A 150 -12.18 -0.96 0.03
CA CYS A 150 -13.43 -1.65 -0.30
C CYS A 150 -14.21 -0.95 -1.42
N ALA A 151 -14.23 0.38 -1.43
CA ALA A 151 -14.84 1.16 -2.49
C ALA A 151 -14.14 0.91 -3.84
N LYS A 152 -12.79 0.95 -3.87
CA LYS A 152 -12.01 0.64 -5.09
C LYS A 152 -12.25 -0.81 -5.57
N ALA A 153 -12.22 -1.78 -4.67
CA ALA A 153 -12.42 -3.20 -5.00
C ALA A 153 -13.81 -3.50 -5.57
N LYS A 154 -14.86 -2.84 -5.04
CA LYS A 154 -16.23 -2.97 -5.55
C LYS A 154 -16.37 -2.40 -6.97
N LYS A 155 -15.70 -1.28 -7.27
CA LYS A 155 -15.70 -0.69 -8.62
C LYS A 155 -15.00 -1.59 -9.63
N LEU A 156 -13.82 -2.12 -9.29
CA LEU A 156 -13.07 -3.02 -10.17
C LEU A 156 -13.89 -4.25 -10.57
N SER A 157 -14.66 -4.82 -9.63
CA SER A 157 -15.54 -5.96 -9.89
C SER A 157 -16.72 -5.64 -10.82
N ARG A 158 -17.18 -4.38 -10.88
CA ARG A 158 -18.28 -3.96 -11.77
C ARG A 158 -17.79 -3.74 -13.20
N ASN A 159 -16.58 -3.21 -13.36
CA ASN A 159 -15.99 -2.93 -14.67
C ASN A 159 -15.63 -4.20 -15.45
N GLY A 160 -15.54 -5.37 -14.81
CA GLY A 160 -15.26 -6.65 -15.48
C GLY A 160 -16.46 -7.30 -16.19
N TYR A 161 -17.69 -6.85 -15.92
CA TYR A 161 -18.92 -7.41 -16.50
C TYR A 161 -19.63 -6.47 -17.47
N ASP A 162 -19.27 -5.18 -17.50
CA ASP A 162 -19.94 -4.16 -18.30
C ASP A 162 -18.89 -3.34 -19.07
N ASN A 163 -18.97 -3.37 -20.41
CA ASN A 163 -18.16 -2.53 -21.29
C ASN A 163 -18.60 -1.08 -21.14
N GLY A 164 -18.05 -0.36 -20.16
CA GLY A 164 -18.00 1.10 -20.21
C GLY A 164 -18.56 1.83 -19.00
N THR A 165 -17.75 1.93 -17.96
CA THR A 165 -17.43 3.27 -17.44
C THR A 165 -16.02 3.22 -16.87
N LYS A 166 -15.01 3.57 -17.69
CA LYS A 166 -13.68 3.88 -17.17
C LYS A 166 -13.85 4.93 -16.08
N GLU A 167 -13.09 4.83 -14.98
CA GLU A 167 -13.18 5.79 -13.88
C GLU A 167 -13.02 7.21 -14.46
N THR A 168 -14.00 8.07 -14.16
CA THR A 168 -14.00 9.43 -14.68
C THR A 168 -12.80 10.19 -14.09
N LEU A 169 -12.23 11.15 -14.82
CA LEU A 169 -11.12 11.96 -14.31
C LEU A 169 -11.47 12.61 -12.95
N MET A 170 -12.73 13.06 -12.81
CA MET A 170 -13.26 13.59 -11.55
C MET A 170 -13.21 12.57 -10.40
N GLU A 171 -13.60 11.32 -10.63
CA GLU A 171 -13.56 10.26 -9.61
C GLU A 171 -12.12 9.92 -9.19
N GLU A 172 -11.19 9.91 -10.14
CA GLU A 172 -9.77 9.69 -9.85
C GLU A 172 -9.18 10.83 -9.01
N LEU A 173 -9.53 12.08 -9.32
CA LEU A 173 -9.13 13.25 -8.52
C LEU A 173 -9.70 13.17 -7.09
N GLN A 174 -10.97 12.77 -6.93
CA GLN A 174 -11.56 12.55 -5.61
C GLN A 174 -10.88 11.42 -4.84
N ASN A 175 -10.40 10.38 -5.52
CA ASN A 175 -9.62 9.32 -4.88
C ASN A 175 -8.27 9.84 -4.40
N LEU A 176 -7.65 10.75 -5.15
CA LEU A 176 -6.39 11.39 -4.80
C LEU A 176 -6.54 12.31 -3.58
N GLU A 177 -7.64 13.07 -3.48
CA GLU A 177 -7.97 13.85 -2.26
C GLU A 177 -8.16 12.93 -1.04
N LYS A 178 -8.80 11.76 -1.21
CA LYS A 178 -8.92 10.77 -0.13
C LYS A 178 -7.56 10.21 0.29
N LEU A 179 -6.65 9.95 -0.65
CA LEU A 179 -5.27 9.54 -0.35
C LEU A 179 -4.55 10.63 0.47
N GLN A 180 -4.67 11.91 0.10
CA GLN A 180 -4.12 13.01 0.91
C GLN A 180 -4.72 13.03 2.32
N GLY A 181 -6.03 12.77 2.46
CA GLY A 181 -6.67 12.67 3.77
C GLY A 181 -6.15 11.49 4.62
N LEU A 182 -5.85 10.34 3.99
CA LEU A 182 -5.23 9.20 4.67
C LEU A 182 -3.80 9.54 5.15
N ILE A 183 -3.01 10.20 4.31
CA ILE A 183 -1.66 10.70 4.67
C ILE A 183 -1.75 11.67 5.85
N ASP A 184 -2.69 12.62 5.81
CA ASP A 184 -2.92 13.58 6.90
C ASP A 184 -3.26 12.87 8.22
N MET A 185 -3.97 11.73 8.19
CA MET A 185 -4.26 10.96 9.40
C MET A 185 -3.03 10.22 9.93
N LEU A 186 -2.22 9.63 9.06
CA LEU A 186 -1.03 8.88 9.47
C LEU A 186 0.01 9.74 10.18
N ILE A 187 0.33 10.91 9.61
CA ILE A 187 1.35 11.82 10.17
C ILE A 187 0.95 12.38 11.56
N GLN A 188 -0.31 12.20 11.97
CA GLN A 188 -0.80 12.58 13.29
C GLN A 188 -0.66 11.47 14.32
N ILE A 189 -0.45 10.22 13.90
CA ILE A 189 -0.23 9.10 14.80
C ILE A 189 1.22 9.15 15.29
N LYS A 190 1.41 9.57 16.52
CA LYS A 190 2.73 9.63 17.18
C LYS A 190 2.60 9.54 18.69
N PRO A 191 3.64 9.14 19.43
CA PRO A 191 3.68 9.31 20.88
C PRO A 191 3.81 10.79 21.26
N TRP A 192 2.94 11.27 22.15
CA TRP A 192 2.92 12.69 22.54
C TRP A 192 3.84 12.99 23.72
N ASN A 193 4.26 11.96 24.46
CA ASN A 193 5.04 12.10 25.68
C ASN A 193 6.23 11.13 25.70
N GLN A 194 7.31 11.52 26.37
CA GLN A 194 8.52 10.70 26.53
C GLN A 194 8.23 9.32 27.14
N HIS A 195 7.27 9.24 28.07
CA HIS A 195 6.90 7.97 28.72
C HIS A 195 6.16 6.99 27.78
N MET A 196 5.75 7.43 26.59
CA MET A 196 5.13 6.57 25.57
C MET A 196 6.17 5.92 24.65
N LYS A 197 7.46 6.28 24.74
CA LYS A 197 8.56 5.67 23.97
C LYS A 197 8.90 4.28 24.53
N VAL A 198 7.92 3.39 24.51
CA VAL A 198 8.05 1.98 24.90
C VAL A 198 8.13 1.13 23.65
N VAL A 199 8.80 -0.03 23.73
CA VAL A 199 9.09 -0.90 22.59
C VAL A 199 7.84 -1.20 21.75
N LEU A 200 6.72 -1.57 22.38
CA LEU A 200 5.48 -1.84 21.65
C LEU A 200 4.93 -0.63 20.86
N ILE A 201 5.14 0.60 21.33
CA ILE A 201 4.75 1.81 20.58
C ILE A 201 5.71 2.01 19.41
N LEU A 202 7.01 1.78 19.60
CA LEU A 202 7.99 1.88 18.50
C LEU A 202 7.70 0.84 17.41
N GLU A 203 7.39 -0.42 17.77
CA GLU A 203 6.98 -1.45 16.80
C GLU A 203 5.69 -1.06 16.06
N ALA A 204 4.73 -0.41 16.74
CA ALA A 204 3.53 0.09 16.07
C ALA A 204 3.87 1.26 15.13
N MET A 205 4.79 2.14 15.51
CA MET A 205 5.28 3.23 14.67
C MET A 205 6.02 2.69 13.45
N ASP A 206 6.79 1.61 13.54
CA ASP A 206 7.41 0.95 12.38
C ASP A 206 6.34 0.53 11.37
N CYS A 207 5.26 -0.14 11.82
CA CYS A 207 4.14 -0.48 10.94
C CYS A 207 3.46 0.75 10.32
N ILE A 208 3.36 1.85 11.06
CA ILE A 208 2.76 3.11 10.57
C ILE A 208 3.70 3.77 9.54
N MET A 209 5.02 3.69 9.74
CA MET A 209 6.00 4.25 8.82
C MET A 209 6.00 3.52 7.48
N ASP A 210 5.93 2.19 7.48
CA ASP A 210 5.79 1.40 6.24
C ASP A 210 4.60 1.87 5.42
N GLU A 211 3.48 2.08 6.11
CA GLU A 211 2.24 2.53 5.50
C GLU A 211 2.30 3.98 5.00
N VAL A 212 3.02 4.86 5.70
CA VAL A 212 3.27 6.23 5.26
C VAL A 212 4.05 6.25 3.95
N ILE A 213 5.09 5.41 3.84
CA ILE A 213 5.91 5.30 2.64
C ILE A 213 5.05 4.78 1.49
N GLU A 214 4.34 3.66 1.68
CA GLU A 214 3.51 3.04 0.66
C GLU A 214 2.41 3.97 0.13
N LEU A 215 1.70 4.67 1.02
CA LEU A 215 0.64 5.60 0.61
C LEU A 215 1.18 6.85 -0.05
N TYR A 216 2.34 7.35 0.38
CA TYR A 216 2.95 8.52 -0.24
C TYR A 216 3.48 8.21 -1.64
N ASP A 217 4.12 7.05 -1.84
CA ASP A 217 4.59 6.60 -3.15
C ASP A 217 3.40 6.35 -4.11
N THR A 218 2.33 5.76 -3.59
CA THR A 218 1.06 5.61 -4.33
C THR A 218 0.50 6.96 -4.73
N PHE A 219 0.46 7.93 -3.82
CA PHE A 219 0.00 9.28 -4.11
C PHE A 219 0.85 9.95 -5.19
N CYS A 220 2.18 9.88 -5.09
CA CYS A 220 3.11 10.47 -6.07
C CYS A 220 2.90 9.88 -7.47
N THR A 221 2.76 8.55 -7.55
CA THR A 221 2.51 7.87 -8.83
C THR A 221 1.17 8.27 -9.44
N GLU A 222 0.12 8.39 -8.63
CA GLU A 222 -1.21 8.74 -9.11
C GLU A 222 -1.33 10.22 -9.49
N ILE A 223 -0.68 11.15 -8.78
CA ILE A 223 -0.69 12.57 -9.17
C ILE A 223 0.02 12.78 -10.51
N ASP A 224 1.18 12.17 -10.72
CA ASP A 224 1.92 12.29 -11.99
C ASP A 224 1.07 11.79 -13.17
N ARG A 225 0.41 10.64 -13.00
CA ARG A 225 -0.50 10.08 -14.00
C ARG A 225 -1.69 10.99 -14.27
N LEU A 226 -2.27 11.59 -13.23
CA LEU A 226 -3.47 12.42 -13.36
C LEU A 226 -3.16 13.80 -13.92
N LEU A 227 -1.97 14.37 -13.66
CA LEU A 227 -1.55 15.62 -14.28
C LEU A 227 -1.50 15.50 -15.80
N VAL A 228 -0.89 14.43 -16.33
CA VAL A 228 -0.90 14.15 -17.78
C VAL A 228 -2.33 14.06 -18.31
N LYS A 229 -3.20 13.33 -17.61
CA LYS A 229 -4.61 13.18 -18.01
C LYS A 229 -5.39 14.50 -17.98
N ILE A 230 -5.11 15.39 -17.02
CA ILE A 230 -5.68 16.75 -16.98
C ILE A 230 -5.22 17.56 -18.19
N TYR A 231 -3.95 17.46 -18.58
CA TYR A 231 -3.43 18.21 -19.73
C TYR A 231 -4.07 17.77 -21.05
N ASP A 232 -4.35 16.48 -21.20
CA ASP A 232 -4.91 15.92 -22.43
C ASP A 232 -6.41 16.16 -22.57
N VAL A 233 -7.18 15.95 -21.50
CA VAL A 233 -8.65 15.89 -21.56
C VAL A 233 -9.36 16.65 -20.43
N GLY A 234 -8.62 17.30 -19.53
CA GLY A 234 -9.17 18.01 -18.38
C GLY A 234 -9.82 19.34 -18.74
N GLY A 235 -10.89 19.68 -18.03
CA GLY A 235 -11.53 20.99 -18.09
C GLY A 235 -11.04 21.93 -16.98
N LYS A 236 -11.65 23.12 -16.92
CA LYS A 236 -11.38 24.13 -15.89
C LYS A 236 -11.60 23.60 -14.47
N VAL A 237 -12.61 22.75 -14.26
CA VAL A 237 -12.94 22.21 -12.94
C VAL A 237 -11.88 21.21 -12.49
N GLU A 238 -11.53 20.25 -13.34
CA GLU A 238 -10.53 19.23 -13.07
C GLU A 238 -9.15 19.85 -12.83
N ALA A 239 -8.77 20.86 -13.64
CA ALA A 239 -7.53 21.60 -13.44
C ALA A 239 -7.51 22.39 -12.13
N SER A 240 -8.65 22.96 -11.71
CA SER A 240 -8.74 23.66 -10.42
C SER A 240 -8.54 22.71 -9.23
N ILE A 241 -9.14 21.52 -9.30
CA ILE A 241 -8.97 20.48 -8.27
C ILE A 241 -7.53 19.97 -8.28
N GLY A 242 -6.97 19.66 -9.46
CA GLY A 242 -5.58 19.25 -9.63
C GLY A 242 -4.61 20.25 -9.02
N LEU A 243 -4.81 21.55 -9.26
CA LEU A 243 -3.99 22.60 -8.65
C LEU A 243 -4.09 22.60 -7.11
N SER A 244 -5.30 22.48 -6.56
CA SER A 244 -5.49 22.40 -5.11
C SER A 244 -4.81 21.18 -4.49
N ILE A 245 -4.82 20.03 -5.17
CA ILE A 245 -4.15 18.81 -4.72
C ILE A 245 -2.63 19.00 -4.71
N VAL A 246 -2.08 19.57 -5.80
CA VAL A 246 -0.66 19.88 -5.97
C VAL A 246 -0.18 20.83 -4.87
N GLU A 247 -0.87 21.95 -4.65
CA GLU A 247 -0.52 22.94 -3.62
C GLU A 247 -0.59 22.31 -2.21
N LYS A 248 -1.59 21.45 -1.95
CA LYS A 248 -1.66 20.71 -0.69
C LYS A 248 -0.52 19.70 -0.55
N ALA A 249 -0.10 19.05 -1.62
CA ALA A 249 0.97 18.06 -1.60
C ALA A 249 2.31 18.65 -1.17
N GLU A 250 2.61 19.89 -1.57
CA GLU A 250 3.80 20.62 -1.10
C GLU A 250 3.78 20.81 0.42
N LEU A 251 2.65 21.26 0.97
CA LEU A 251 2.47 21.42 2.42
C LEU A 251 2.54 20.08 3.17
N GLN A 252 2.03 19.00 2.57
CA GLN A 252 2.14 17.66 3.14
C GLN A 252 3.59 17.16 3.11
N GLY A 253 4.35 17.46 2.06
CA GLY A 253 5.76 17.14 1.95
C GLY A 253 6.59 17.72 3.10
N ASP A 254 6.39 18.99 3.42
CA ASP A 254 7.10 19.64 4.54
C ASP A 254 6.73 19.00 5.89
N LYS A 255 5.45 18.70 6.11
CA LYS A 255 4.99 17.99 7.32
C LYS A 255 5.55 16.58 7.41
N LEU A 256 5.64 15.89 6.28
CA LEU A 256 6.17 14.54 6.18
C LEU A 256 7.65 14.54 6.58
N SER A 257 8.44 15.49 6.09
CA SER A 257 9.85 15.64 6.50
C SER A 257 9.98 15.72 8.03
N LEU A 258 9.20 16.61 8.65
CA LEU A 258 9.21 16.79 10.11
C LEU A 258 8.77 15.53 10.86
N TYR A 259 7.85 14.76 10.27
CA TYR A 259 7.39 13.50 10.83
C TYR A 259 8.47 12.42 10.77
N PHE A 260 9.18 12.27 9.65
CA PHE A 260 10.32 11.35 9.53
C PHE A 260 11.44 11.71 10.50
N ASP A 261 11.77 13.00 10.63
CA ASP A 261 12.76 13.46 11.60
C ASP A 261 12.36 13.09 13.03
N PHE A 262 11.11 13.34 13.40
CA PHE A 262 10.57 12.94 14.68
C PHE A 262 10.64 11.42 14.90
N CYS A 263 10.27 10.60 13.91
CA CYS A 263 10.30 9.14 14.03
C CYS A 263 11.72 8.62 14.22
N ARG A 264 12.70 9.21 13.51
CA ARG A 264 14.12 8.89 13.69
C ARG A 264 14.61 9.26 15.10
N ASP A 265 14.22 10.43 15.61
CA ASP A 265 14.61 10.90 16.94
C ASP A 265 14.10 10.02 18.08
N ILE A 266 12.95 9.37 17.90
CA ILE A 266 12.39 8.45 18.91
C ILE A 266 12.85 7.00 18.72
N GLY A 267 13.62 6.70 17.67
CA GLY A 267 14.19 5.37 17.39
C GLY A 267 13.28 4.42 16.60
N VAL A 268 12.40 4.94 15.73
CA VAL A 268 11.67 4.13 14.74
C VAL A 268 12.64 3.70 13.66
N LEU A 269 12.73 2.40 13.37
CA LEU A 269 13.73 1.83 12.48
C LEU A 269 13.43 2.18 11.02
N ASN A 270 12.15 2.09 10.62
CA ASN A 270 11.72 2.35 9.25
C ASN A 270 11.75 3.84 8.86
N ALA A 271 12.18 4.72 9.77
CA ALA A 271 12.35 6.16 9.52
C ALA A 271 13.77 6.53 9.04
N SER A 272 14.67 5.56 8.85
CA SER A 272 16.05 5.81 8.42
C SER A 272 16.15 6.34 6.99
N GLU A 273 15.20 5.96 6.12
CA GLU A 273 15.19 6.34 4.70
C GLU A 273 13.90 7.11 4.39
N CYS A 274 13.91 8.42 4.63
CA CYS A 274 12.82 9.28 4.18
C CYS A 274 12.70 9.21 2.65
N PRO A 275 11.50 8.95 2.10
CA PRO A 275 11.31 8.97 0.66
C PRO A 275 11.65 10.38 0.14
N LYS A 276 12.05 10.45 -1.13
CA LYS A 276 12.28 11.73 -1.79
C LYS A 276 10.95 12.48 -1.82
N ILE A 277 10.85 13.51 -0.99
CA ILE A 277 9.64 14.35 -0.93
C ILE A 277 9.43 14.96 -2.31
N LEU A 278 8.25 14.68 -2.88
CA LEU A 278 7.80 15.17 -4.17
C LEU A 278 7.91 16.69 -4.19
N ARG A 279 8.68 17.21 -5.16
CA ARG A 279 8.70 18.61 -5.53
C ARG A 279 8.02 18.72 -6.89
N ILE A 280 6.82 19.27 -6.88
CA ILE A 280 6.02 19.35 -8.09
C ILE A 280 6.62 20.46 -8.98
N PRO A 281 6.97 20.17 -10.24
CA PRO A 281 7.56 21.16 -11.13
C PRO A 281 6.69 22.42 -11.26
N GLU A 282 7.29 23.61 -11.19
CA GLU A 282 6.58 24.88 -11.44
C GLU A 282 5.88 24.91 -12.79
N LYS A 283 6.41 24.15 -13.76
CA LYS A 283 5.79 23.94 -15.06
C LYS A 283 4.38 23.37 -14.91
N ASP A 284 4.19 22.37 -14.08
CA ASP A 284 2.92 21.67 -13.92
C ASP A 284 1.87 22.58 -13.27
N ILE A 285 2.29 23.37 -12.28
CA ILE A 285 1.48 24.43 -11.66
C ILE A 285 1.06 25.48 -12.70
N ASN A 286 2.00 25.92 -13.54
CA ASN A 286 1.73 26.92 -14.57
C ASN A 286 0.78 26.40 -15.64
N GLU A 287 0.91 25.14 -16.07
CA GLU A 287 -0.01 24.53 -17.04
C GLU A 287 -1.43 24.40 -16.47
N LEU A 288 -1.57 23.95 -15.22
CA LEU A 288 -2.86 23.93 -14.53
C LEU A 288 -3.51 25.32 -14.49
N ARG A 289 -2.73 26.36 -14.15
CA ARG A 289 -3.20 27.75 -14.14
C ARG A 289 -3.64 28.24 -15.53
N LYS A 290 -2.95 27.84 -16.59
CA LYS A 290 -3.36 28.17 -17.97
C LYS A 290 -4.71 27.55 -18.31
N ILE A 291 -4.92 26.27 -17.98
CA ILE A 291 -6.20 25.59 -18.21
C ILE A 291 -7.33 26.29 -17.43
N ILE A 292 -7.07 26.71 -16.19
CA ILE A 292 -8.05 27.39 -15.33
C ILE A 292 -8.45 28.77 -15.88
N ASN A 293 -7.47 29.55 -16.34
CA ASN A 293 -7.69 30.89 -16.86
C ASN A 293 -8.29 30.89 -18.28
N GLY A 294 -8.30 29.72 -18.94
CA GLY A 294 -8.66 29.57 -20.33
C GLY A 294 -7.53 30.03 -21.24
N VAL A 295 -7.47 29.46 -22.44
CA VAL A 295 -6.67 30.06 -23.52
C VAL A 295 -7.25 31.45 -23.75
N PRO A 296 -6.45 32.55 -23.73
CA PRO A 296 -6.97 33.83 -24.20
C PRO A 296 -7.41 33.62 -25.64
N GLU A 297 -8.73 33.66 -25.87
CA GLU A 297 -9.27 33.73 -27.22
C GLU A 297 -8.57 34.89 -27.89
N LYS A 298 -7.67 34.59 -28.83
CA LYS A 298 -7.25 35.57 -29.82
C LYS A 298 -8.56 36.04 -30.44
N LYS A 299 -8.96 37.27 -30.11
CA LYS A 299 -10.06 38.00 -30.74
C LYS A 299 -9.99 37.73 -32.24
N ILE A 300 -10.92 36.92 -32.74
CA ILE A 300 -11.26 36.96 -34.15
C ILE A 300 -11.78 38.37 -34.35
N LEU A 301 -10.96 39.20 -34.99
CA LEU A 301 -11.30 40.57 -35.36
C LEU A 301 -12.49 40.48 -36.32
N GLU A 302 -13.68 40.76 -35.81
CA GLU A 302 -14.81 41.12 -36.64
C GLU A 302 -14.60 42.51 -37.22
N GLY A 303 -14.77 42.60 -38.54
CA GLY A 303 -15.36 43.76 -39.22
C GLY A 303 -14.39 44.65 -39.97
N THR A 304 -14.42 44.59 -41.31
CA THR A 304 -15.18 45.55 -42.13
C THR A 304 -15.27 45.05 -43.58
N LYS A 305 -16.48 45.09 -44.13
CA LYS A 305 -16.82 44.80 -45.53
C LYS A 305 -16.54 46.00 -46.45
N ASN A 306 -16.17 45.67 -47.69
CA ASN A 306 -16.36 46.39 -48.97
C ASN A 306 -15.52 47.66 -49.24
N ASP A 307 -14.66 47.64 -50.27
CA ASP A 307 -15.06 48.02 -51.63
C ASP A 307 -13.95 47.80 -52.69
N VAL A 308 -14.42 47.66 -53.92
CA VAL A 308 -13.73 47.24 -55.16
C VAL A 308 -12.79 48.31 -55.73
N LYS A 309 -11.59 47.92 -56.20
CA LYS A 309 -11.06 48.37 -57.50
C LYS A 309 -9.86 47.54 -57.99
N ALA A 310 -9.96 47.13 -59.25
CA ALA A 310 -8.96 46.43 -60.03
C ALA A 310 -7.68 47.26 -60.26
N ASN A 311 -6.52 46.59 -60.32
CA ASN A 311 -5.71 46.58 -61.54
C ASN A 311 -4.56 45.55 -61.48
N MET A 312 -4.29 45.08 -62.69
CA MET A 312 -3.41 44.01 -63.17
C MET A 312 -1.94 44.47 -63.19
N GLU A 313 -0.99 43.60 -62.81
CA GLU A 313 0.08 43.08 -63.68
C GLU A 313 1.16 42.25 -62.96
N LYS A 314 1.34 41.02 -63.49
CA LYS A 314 2.56 40.24 -63.75
C LYS A 314 3.73 40.20 -62.76
N GLY A 315 4.02 38.97 -62.30
CA GLY A 315 5.35 38.50 -61.91
C GLY A 315 5.35 36.98 -61.74
N ILE A 316 6.04 36.28 -62.65
CA ILE A 316 6.22 34.81 -62.69
C ILE A 316 7.31 34.40 -61.68
N SER A 317 7.07 33.35 -60.88
CA SER A 317 8.05 32.26 -60.68
C SER A 317 7.41 31.05 -59.98
N GLU A 318 7.65 29.90 -60.56
CA GLU A 318 7.13 28.57 -60.25
C GLU A 318 7.76 27.88 -59.02
N ASN A 319 6.99 26.92 -58.47
CA ASN A 319 7.39 25.59 -57.98
C ASN A 319 8.19 25.44 -56.67
N ASN A 320 7.54 24.96 -55.58
CA ASN A 320 7.23 23.52 -55.37
C ASN A 320 6.75 23.25 -53.93
N GLU A 321 5.63 22.54 -53.83
CA GLU A 321 5.17 21.82 -52.63
C GLU A 321 6.12 20.67 -52.27
N SER A 322 6.29 20.37 -50.99
CA SER A 322 5.99 19.01 -50.50
C SER A 322 5.91 18.96 -48.97
N ASP A 323 4.68 18.76 -48.54
CA ASP A 323 4.24 18.18 -47.28
C ASP A 323 4.92 16.80 -47.07
N LYS A 324 5.53 16.56 -45.91
CA LYS A 324 6.08 15.25 -45.53
C LYS A 324 5.40 14.73 -44.27
N GLY A 325 4.22 14.16 -44.47
CA GLY A 325 3.60 13.22 -43.54
C GLY A 325 4.36 11.89 -43.52
N LEU A 326 4.66 11.39 -42.32
CA LEU A 326 5.23 10.06 -42.12
C LEU A 326 4.13 9.00 -42.32
N ARG A 327 4.34 8.04 -43.24
CA ARG A 327 3.53 6.83 -43.36
C ARG A 327 4.30 5.61 -42.84
N THR A 328 3.67 4.86 -41.94
CA THR A 328 4.04 3.49 -41.61
C THR A 328 3.56 2.55 -42.71
N VAL A 329 4.44 1.66 -43.18
CA VAL A 329 4.11 0.59 -44.12
C VAL A 329 3.96 -0.70 -43.32
N ILE A 330 2.77 -1.31 -43.36
CA ILE A 330 2.54 -2.67 -42.86
C ILE A 330 2.65 -3.60 -44.07
N THR A 331 3.54 -4.59 -44.00
CA THR A 331 3.68 -5.62 -45.03
C THR A 331 3.12 -6.95 -44.52
N GLU A 332 2.33 -7.63 -45.35
CA GLU A 332 1.72 -8.93 -45.04
C GLU A 332 2.62 -10.14 -45.34
N LYS A 333 3.93 -9.93 -45.48
CA LYS A 333 4.89 -11.02 -45.69
C LYS A 333 5.49 -11.44 -44.36
N TRP A 334 5.21 -12.68 -43.97
CA TRP A 334 5.82 -13.34 -42.81
C TRP A 334 7.25 -13.75 -43.15
N GLU A 335 8.22 -13.28 -42.37
CA GLU A 335 9.55 -13.88 -42.31
C GLU A 335 9.48 -15.12 -41.41
N VAL A 336 9.93 -16.25 -41.93
CA VAL A 336 10.12 -17.49 -41.18
C VAL A 336 11.59 -17.53 -40.76
N PHE A 337 11.84 -17.70 -39.47
CA PHE A 337 13.17 -17.95 -38.93
C PHE A 337 13.37 -19.48 -38.90
N ASP A 338 14.46 -19.96 -39.49
CA ASP A 338 14.83 -21.37 -39.43
C ASP A 338 15.36 -21.70 -38.03
N ASP A 339 14.74 -22.66 -37.35
CA ASP A 339 15.20 -23.23 -36.09
C ASP A 339 16.36 -24.22 -36.36
N ASP A 340 17.53 -23.97 -35.76
CA ASP A 340 18.71 -24.81 -35.92
C ASP A 340 18.51 -26.23 -35.36
N ILE A 341 18.90 -27.19 -36.20
CA ILE A 341 18.68 -28.63 -36.12
C ILE A 341 19.67 -29.31 -35.15
N VAL A 342 19.13 -30.24 -34.35
CA VAL A 342 19.85 -31.25 -33.55
C VAL A 342 20.65 -32.19 -34.46
N ILE A 343 21.95 -32.31 -34.24
CA ILE A 343 22.79 -33.34 -34.87
C ILE A 343 23.08 -34.45 -33.86
N ASP A 344 22.46 -35.60 -34.08
CA ASP A 344 22.76 -36.88 -33.45
C ASP A 344 23.78 -37.62 -34.33
N VAL A 345 24.93 -38.02 -33.78
CA VAL A 345 25.89 -38.92 -34.44
C VAL A 345 26.20 -40.08 -33.52
N LYS A 346 25.68 -41.25 -33.88
CA LYS A 346 26.19 -42.56 -33.46
C LYS A 346 27.04 -43.14 -34.58
N GLU A 347 28.20 -43.70 -34.23
CA GLU A 347 28.62 -45.04 -34.69
C GLU A 347 29.79 -45.60 -33.84
N ASN A 348 29.73 -46.92 -33.62
CA ASN A 348 30.51 -47.83 -32.73
C ASN A 348 31.81 -48.37 -33.42
N PRO A 349 32.43 -49.52 -33.00
CA PRO A 349 33.08 -49.94 -31.74
C PRO A 349 34.53 -50.46 -31.93
N SER A 350 35.34 -50.65 -30.87
CA SER A 350 36.21 -51.85 -30.65
C SER A 350 37.09 -51.81 -29.38
N ASN A 351 36.93 -52.86 -28.57
CA ASN A 351 37.82 -53.63 -27.67
C ASN A 351 39.10 -53.04 -27.04
N GLY A 352 39.26 -53.28 -25.72
CA GLY A 352 40.54 -53.72 -25.12
C GLY A 352 40.95 -53.13 -23.76
N GLU A 353 40.58 -53.82 -22.68
CA GLU A 353 41.29 -54.03 -21.38
C GLU A 353 41.91 -52.91 -20.51
N SER A 354 41.39 -52.88 -19.26
CA SER A 354 42.05 -52.77 -17.95
C SER A 354 42.26 -51.41 -17.24
N CYS A 355 41.64 -51.38 -16.04
CA CYS A 355 42.03 -50.81 -14.74
C CYS A 355 42.26 -49.31 -14.47
N ASP A 356 41.51 -48.88 -13.45
CA ASP A 356 41.84 -47.98 -12.34
C ASP A 356 41.46 -46.48 -12.38
N ASN A 357 40.47 -46.19 -11.53
CA ASN A 357 40.37 -45.06 -10.59
C ASN A 357 40.38 -43.63 -11.13
N VAL A 358 39.19 -43.08 -11.43
CA VAL A 358 38.86 -41.67 -11.12
C VAL A 358 37.38 -41.57 -10.73
N THR A 359 37.13 -41.23 -9.47
CA THR A 359 35.81 -40.96 -8.91
C THR A 359 35.35 -39.57 -9.33
N THR A 360 34.40 -39.49 -10.27
CA THR A 360 33.72 -38.25 -10.62
C THR A 360 32.60 -37.98 -9.61
N THR A 361 32.79 -36.96 -8.78
CA THR A 361 31.85 -36.47 -7.78
C THR A 361 30.53 -36.02 -8.39
N ASN A 362 29.44 -36.68 -8.02
CA ASN A 362 28.05 -36.26 -8.25
C ASN A 362 27.56 -35.47 -7.01
N PRO A 363 27.10 -34.22 -7.12
CA PRO A 363 26.94 -33.33 -5.97
C PRO A 363 25.58 -33.37 -5.25
N PHE A 364 24.74 -34.40 -5.41
CA PHE A 364 23.38 -34.38 -4.83
C PHE A 364 22.95 -35.64 -4.05
N LEU A 365 23.78 -36.16 -3.15
CA LEU A 365 23.35 -37.15 -2.16
C LEU A 365 23.86 -36.85 -0.73
N GLU A 366 22.94 -36.25 0.03
CA GLU A 366 22.65 -36.34 1.47
C GLU A 366 23.69 -36.03 2.58
N SER A 367 23.27 -35.06 3.42
CA SER A 367 23.15 -35.15 4.88
C SER A 367 24.15 -34.40 5.80
N CYS A 368 23.50 -33.65 6.69
CA CYS A 368 23.88 -33.17 8.02
C CYS A 368 24.75 -31.90 8.17
N SER A 369 24.01 -30.83 8.51
CA SER A 369 24.17 -30.07 9.77
C SER A 369 25.51 -29.38 10.04
N LEU A 370 25.51 -28.05 9.93
CA LEU A 370 25.76 -27.11 11.04
C LEU A 370 25.56 -25.66 10.53
N VAL A 371 24.95 -24.86 11.40
CA VAL A 371 24.34 -23.53 11.26
C VAL A 371 25.18 -22.50 10.47
N PRO A 372 24.53 -21.66 9.65
CA PRO A 372 24.83 -20.23 9.69
C PRO A 372 23.61 -19.29 9.58
N TYR A 373 23.69 -18.20 10.35
CA TYR A 373 23.32 -16.82 10.01
C TYR A 373 22.16 -16.61 9.01
N ILE A 374 21.01 -16.17 9.51
CA ILE A 374 19.88 -15.71 8.68
C ILE A 374 20.04 -14.21 8.44
N VAL A 375 20.44 -13.86 7.23
CA VAL A 375 20.14 -12.56 6.61
C VAL A 375 18.69 -12.62 6.12
N LEU A 376 17.86 -11.63 6.48
CA LEU A 376 16.48 -11.51 5.98
C LEU A 376 16.49 -11.30 4.45
N PRO A 377 15.67 -12.03 3.67
CA PRO A 377 15.41 -11.67 2.29
C PRO A 377 14.30 -10.62 2.19
N ASP A 378 14.56 -9.60 1.37
CA ASP A 378 13.60 -8.62 0.90
C ASP A 378 12.34 -9.29 0.32
N LEU A 379 11.17 -8.85 0.80
CA LEU A 379 9.86 -9.29 0.30
C LEU A 379 9.33 -8.25 -0.68
N ILE A 380 9.84 -8.27 -1.90
CA ILE A 380 9.15 -7.72 -3.08
C ILE A 380 9.22 -8.80 -4.16
N CYS A 381 8.06 -9.07 -4.78
CA CYS A 381 7.78 -10.05 -5.84
C CYS A 381 7.44 -11.50 -5.39
N LEU A 382 6.15 -11.75 -5.13
CA LEU A 382 5.28 -12.65 -5.93
C LEU A 382 3.84 -12.70 -5.40
#